data_AF-A0A7L5EB22-F1
#
_entry.id   AF-A0A7L5EB22-F1
#
_cell.length_a   1.000
_cell.length_b   1.000
_cell.length_c   1.000
_cell.angle_alpha   90.00
_cell.angle_beta   90.00
_cell.angle_gamma   90.00
#
_symmetry.space_group_name_H-M   'P 1'
#
loop_
_entity.id
_entity.type
_entity.pdbx_description
1 polymer ?
#
loop_
_entity_poly.entity_id
_entity_poly.type
_entity_poly.pdbx_seq_one_letter_code
_entity_poly.pdbx_strand_id
1 'polypeptide(L)' 'MDDHTMDIYHTEVADQLRGQNMGKKLVEAGVNYARENHLKIAPSCTFAKTVFARNKDYRDVLA' A
#
# COMPACT_ATOMS: atom_id res chain seq x y z
N MET A 1 -15.05 5.36 -6.43
CA MET A 1 -14.19 4.17 -6.53
C MET A 1 -15.09 3.05 -7.02
N ASP A 2 -14.64 2.24 -7.96
CA ASP A 2 -15.38 1.05 -8.40
C ASP A 2 -15.08 -0.14 -7.47
N ASP A 3 -15.83 -1.24 -7.65
CA ASP A 3 -15.70 -2.46 -6.84
C ASP A 3 -14.36 -3.20 -7.03
N HIS A 4 -13.50 -2.75 -7.97
CA HIS A 4 -12.21 -3.37 -8.27
C HIS A 4 -11.02 -2.53 -7.78
N THR A 5 -11.28 -1.47 -7.00
CA THR A 5 -10.26 -0.56 -6.49
C THR A 5 -10.22 -0.58 -4.95
N MET A 6 -9.09 -0.98 -4.40
CA MET A 6 -8.80 -0.89 -2.97
C MET A 6 -8.09 0.43 -2.63
N ASP A 7 -8.52 1.12 -1.56
CA ASP A 7 -7.82 2.31 -1.08
C ASP A 7 -6.96 1.99 0.15
N ILE A 8 -5.67 2.31 0.07
CA ILE A 8 -4.81 2.37 1.26
C ILE A 8 -4.92 3.80 1.80
N TYR A 9 -6.01 4.03 2.56
CA TYR A 9 -6.37 5.36 3.05
C TYR A 9 -5.58 5.82 4.27
N HIS A 10 -5.11 4.88 5.09
CA HIS A 10 -4.29 5.17 6.24
C HIS A 10 -3.30 4.04 6.49
N THR A 11 -2.13 4.36 7.03
CA THR A 11 -1.15 3.37 7.45
C THR A 11 -0.54 3.86 8.75
N GLU A 12 -0.67 3.05 9.79
CA GLU A 12 -0.21 3.40 11.13
C GLU A 12 0.62 2.26 11.72
N VAL A 13 1.60 2.65 12.53
CA VAL A 13 2.53 1.73 13.17
C VAL A 13 2.67 2.22 14.61
N ALA A 14 2.54 1.31 15.57
CA ALA A 14 2.78 1.62 16.97
C ALA A 14 4.19 2.20 17.17
N ASP A 15 4.34 3.16 18.08
CA ASP A 15 5.60 3.89 18.26
C ASP A 15 6.79 2.97 18.59
N GLN A 16 6.53 1.89 19.33
CA GLN A 16 7.51 0.85 19.69
C GLN A 16 8.08 0.12 18.46
N LEU A 17 7.37 0.17 17.33
CA LEU A 17 7.73 -0.50 16.08
C LEU A 17 8.29 0.47 15.03
N ARG A 18 8.45 1.76 15.36
CA ARG A 18 9.11 2.74 14.47
C ARG A 18 10.56 2.35 14.20
N GLY A 19 11.07 2.75 13.03
CA GLY A 19 12.43 2.42 12.57
C GLY A 19 12.62 0.99 12.05
N GLN A 20 11.61 0.12 12.16
CA GLN A 20 11.70 -1.28 11.74
C GLN A 20 11.08 -1.55 10.36
N ASN A 21 10.80 -0.51 9.58
CA ASN A 21 10.13 -0.59 8.27
C ASN A 21 8.72 -1.25 8.29
N MET A 22 8.04 -1.28 9.43
CA MET A 22 6.71 -1.92 9.54
C MET A 22 5.67 -1.30 8.61
N GLY A 23 5.68 0.03 8.44
CA GLY A 23 4.75 0.70 7.51
C GLY A 23 4.91 0.20 6.07
N LYS A 24 6.16 -0.02 5.63
CA LYS A 24 6.42 -0.58 4.30
C LYS A 24 5.87 -2.01 4.19
N LYS A 25 6.05 -2.84 5.22
CA LYS A 25 5.53 -4.21 5.26
C LYS A 25 4.00 -4.25 5.19
N LEU A 26 3.32 -3.31 5.86
CA LEU A 26 1.86 -3.19 5.77
C LEU A 26 1.40 -2.85 4.36
N VAL A 27 2.05 -1.87 3.71
CA VAL A 27 1.75 -1.52 2.31
C VAL A 27 2.02 -2.69 1.37
N GLU A 28 3.12 -3.41 1.57
CA GLU A 28 3.48 -4.61 0.78
C GLU A 28 2.45 -5.73 0.93
N ALA A 29 1.95 -5.98 2.15
CA ALA A 29 0.87 -6.92 2.36
C ALA A 29 -0.42 -6.51 1.61
N GLY A 30 -0.76 -5.21 1.62
CA GLY A 30 -1.87 -4.69 0.82
C GLY A 30 -1.66 -4.86 -0.69
N VAL A 31 -0.45 -4.62 -1.19
CA VAL A 31 -0.08 -4.88 -2.60
C VAL A 31 -0.28 -6.35 -2.97
N ASN A 32 0.21 -7.27 -2.13
CA ASN A 32 0.07 -8.71 -2.40
C ASN A 32 -1.40 -9.13 -2.38
N TYR A 33 -2.17 -8.65 -1.41
CA TYR A 33 -3.61 -8.88 -1.36
C TYR A 33 -4.31 -8.39 -2.64
N ALA A 34 -3.97 -7.19 -3.14
CA ALA A 34 -4.53 -6.69 -4.38
C ALA A 34 -4.15 -7.55 -5.60
N ARG A 35 -2.91 -8.04 -5.68
CA ARG A 35 -2.49 -8.96 -6.75
C ARG A 35 -3.28 -10.26 -6.74
N GLU A 36 -3.41 -10.88 -5.57
CA GLU A 36 -4.11 -12.14 -5.39
C GLU A 36 -5.60 -12.04 -5.72
N ASN A 37 -6.20 -10.88 -5.49
CA ASN A 37 -7.63 -10.62 -5.72
C ASN A 37 -7.91 -9.83 -7.02
N HIS A 38 -6.89 -9.63 -7.86
CA HIS A 38 -7.00 -8.86 -9.11
C HIS A 38 -7.55 -7.43 -8.94
N LEU A 39 -7.23 -6.79 -7.81
CA LEU A 39 -7.62 -5.42 -7.50
C LEU A 39 -6.54 -4.42 -7.94
N LYS A 40 -6.97 -3.19 -8.21
CA LYS A 40 -6.10 -2.02 -8.29
C LYS A 40 -6.05 -1.30 -6.94
N ILE A 41 -5.01 -0.50 -6.72
CA ILE A 41 -4.78 0.24 -5.49
C ILE A 41 -4.75 1.73 -5.78
N ALA A 42 -5.60 2.48 -5.08
CA ALA A 42 -5.46 3.91 -4.90
C ALA A 42 -4.73 4.18 -3.57
N PRO A 43 -3.49 4.70 -3.56
CA PRO A 43 -2.78 4.96 -2.30
C PRO A 43 -3.05 6.39 -1.83
N SER A 44 -4.24 6.66 -1.26
CA SER A 44 -4.60 8.01 -0.82
C SER A 44 -3.81 8.47 0.42
N CYS A 45 -3.36 7.53 1.26
CA CYS A 45 -2.40 7.80 2.32
C CYS A 45 -1.07 8.35 1.75
N THR A 46 -0.60 9.49 2.25
CA THR A 46 0.67 10.10 1.80
C THR A 46 1.88 9.19 1.99
N PHE A 47 1.89 8.40 3.06
CA PHE A 47 2.91 7.40 3.32
C PHE A 47 2.86 6.28 2.27
N ALA A 48 1.69 5.70 2.01
CA ALA A 48 1.52 4.66 0.99
C ALA A 48 1.93 5.19 -0.40
N LYS A 49 1.50 6.40 -0.76
CA LYS A 49 1.90 7.06 -2.01
C LYS A 49 3.41 7.18 -2.16
N THR A 50 4.11 7.51 -1.06
CA THR A 50 5.59 7.59 -1.05
C THR A 50 6.23 6.21 -1.23
N VAL A 51 5.68 5.17 -0.60
CA VAL A 51 6.16 3.78 -0.77
C VAL A 51 6.00 3.34 -2.23
N PHE A 52 4.84 3.59 -2.83
CA PHE A 52 4.59 3.30 -4.25
C PHE A 52 5.53 4.07 -5.18
N ALA A 53 5.77 5.36 -4.92
CA ALA A 53 6.68 6.16 -5.74
C ALA A 53 8.12 5.62 -5.72
N ARG A 54 8.56 5.05 -4.59
CA ARG A 54 9.91 4.49 -4.41
C ARG A 54 10.05 3.07 -4.93
N ASN A 55 8.96 2.30 -5.00
CA ASN A 55 8.98 0.92 -5.48
C ASN A 55 8.27 0.79 -6.83
N LYS A 56 9.06 0.71 -7.91
CA LYS A 56 8.54 0.56 -9.28
C LYS A 56 7.79 -0.75 -9.49
N ASP A 57 8.07 -1.77 -8.68
CA ASP A 57 7.44 -3.07 -8.79
C ASP A 57 5.95 -3.04 -8.40
N TYR A 58 5.47 -1.99 -7.71
CA TYR A 58 4.07 -1.85 -7.30
C TYR A 58 3.19 -1.18 -8.37
N ARG A 59 3.77 -0.80 -9.52
CA ARG A 59 3.03 -0.16 -10.61
C ARG A 59 2.01 -1.08 -11.28
N ASP A 60 2.20 -2.38 -11.17
CA ASP A 60 1.30 -3.40 -11.71
C ASP A 60 -0.10 -3.34 -11.07
N VAL A 61 -0.18 -2.95 -9.80
CA VAL A 61 -1.44 -2.80 -9.06
C VAL A 61 -1.87 -1.35 -8.86
N LEU A 62 -1.15 -0.35 -9.37
CA LEU A 62 -1.57 1.05 -9.23
C LEU A 62 -2.80 1.35 -10.10
N ALA A 63 -3.81 2.03 -9.52
CA ALA A 63 -4.99 2.56 -10.22
C ALA A 63 -4.68 3.86 -10.97
#